data_AF-A0A2E9SIL4-F1
#
_entry.id   AF-A0A2E9SIL4-F1
#
_cell.length_a   1.000
_cell.length_b   1.000
_cell.length_c   1.000
_cell.angle_alpha   90.00
_cell.angle_beta   90.00
_cell.angle_gamma   90.00
#
_symmetry.space_group_name_H-M   'P 1'
#
loop_
_entity.id
_entity.type
_entity.pdbx_description
1 polymer ?
#
loop_
_entity_poly.entity_id
_entity_poly.type
_entity_poly.pdbx_seq_one_letter_code
_entity_poly.pdbx_strand_id
1 'polypeptide(L)'
;MEVGIPGSPSNFIDGDVDPEWYTDITGRYRMMVGNQGGEMELFGTVNNLFDNEPPIVPGTTPGATYPTMIGVYDYIGRAFTVGMRYTF
;
A
#
# COMPACT_ATOMS: atom_id res chain seq x y z
N MET A 1 14.77 -16.47 5.19
CA MET A 1 13.89 -17.35 4.39
C MET A 1 14.72 -18.40 3.63
N GLU A 2 14.49 -19.69 3.89
CA GLU A 2 15.14 -20.80 3.16
C GLU A 2 14.10 -21.43 2.20
N VAL A 3 14.48 -21.60 0.93
CA VAL A 3 13.57 -22.12 -0.11
C VAL A 3 13.46 -23.64 0.01
N GLY A 4 12.23 -24.14 0.15
CA GLY A 4 11.93 -25.56 0.25
C GLY A 4 12.30 -26.39 -0.99
N ILE A 5 12.40 -27.70 -0.78
CA ILE A 5 12.77 -28.71 -1.80
C ILE A 5 11.70 -28.79 -2.90
N PRO A 6 12.07 -28.90 -4.20
CA PRO A 6 11.11 -29.05 -5.29
C PRO A 6 10.14 -30.23 -5.07
N GLY A 7 8.84 -29.95 -5.06
CA GLY A 7 7.77 -30.97 -4.92
C GLY A 7 7.10 -31.06 -3.54
N SER A 8 7.52 -30.25 -2.57
CA SER A 8 6.80 -30.11 -1.30
C SER A 8 5.53 -29.25 -1.46
N PRO A 9 4.38 -29.60 -0.85
CA PRO A 9 3.18 -28.76 -0.85
C PRO A 9 3.38 -27.43 -0.09
N SER A 10 4.46 -27.31 0.68
CA SER A 10 4.93 -26.06 1.28
C SER A 10 6.32 -25.72 0.75
N ASN A 11 6.45 -24.54 0.13
CA ASN A 11 7.74 -23.95 -0.22
C ASN A 11 8.44 -23.28 0.97
N PHE A 12 7.78 -23.22 2.13
CA PHE A 12 8.27 -22.57 3.34
C PHE A 12 8.64 -23.64 4.39
N ILE A 13 9.92 -23.66 4.77
CA ILE A 13 10.43 -24.49 5.87
C ILE A 13 10.20 -23.78 7.23
N ASP A 14 10.23 -22.45 7.21
CA ASP A 14 9.88 -21.56 8.32
C ASP A 14 8.90 -20.50 7.80
N GLY A 15 7.77 -20.32 8.49
CA GLY A 15 6.63 -19.51 8.02
C GLY A 15 6.75 -18.03 8.33
N ASP A 16 7.94 -17.57 8.70
CA ASP A 16 8.22 -16.20 9.09
C ASP A 16 8.56 -15.33 7.87
N VAL A 17 8.03 -14.11 7.86
CA VAL A 17 8.20 -13.13 6.79
C VAL A 17 8.81 -11.87 7.37
N ASP A 18 9.71 -11.22 6.62
CA ASP A 18 10.46 -10.07 7.14
C ASP A 18 9.51 -8.91 7.50
N PRO A 19 9.67 -8.27 8.67
CA PRO A 19 8.83 -7.15 9.06
C PRO A 19 9.11 -5.93 8.17
N GLU A 20 8.06 -5.24 7.74
CA GLU A 20 8.14 -4.04 6.90
C GLU A 20 7.26 -2.92 7.47
N TRP A 21 7.68 -1.66 7.29
CA TRP A 21 7.00 -0.50 7.87
C TRP A 21 6.50 0.45 6.79
N TYR A 22 5.19 0.55 6.65
CA TYR A 22 4.57 1.51 5.75
C TYR A 22 4.07 2.74 6.53
N THR A 23 4.35 3.92 5.98
CA THR A 23 3.89 5.19 6.56
C THR A 23 3.04 5.92 5.53
N ASP A 24 1.85 6.31 5.95
CA ASP A 24 0.92 7.05 5.14
C ASP A 24 0.70 8.44 5.73
N ILE A 25 0.54 9.44 4.86
CA ILE A 25 0.21 10.79 5.27
C ILE A 25 -1.03 11.28 4.51
N THR A 26 -1.98 11.85 5.25
CA THR A 26 -3.20 12.43 4.69
C THR A 26 -3.37 13.86 5.21
N GLY A 27 -3.61 14.79 4.29
CA GLY A 27 -3.87 16.19 4.59
C GLY A 27 -5.20 16.64 4.00
N ARG A 28 -5.89 17.54 4.70
CA ARG A 28 -7.08 18.22 4.17
C ARG A 28 -7.07 19.70 4.54
N TYR A 29 -7.59 20.51 3.65
CA TYR A 29 -7.73 21.95 3.81
C TYR A 29 -9.14 22.38 3.45
N ARG A 30 -9.78 23.07 4.37
CA ARG A 30 -11.18 23.49 4.27
C ARG A 30 -11.25 25.01 4.22
N MET A 31 -12.03 25.53 3.29
CA MET A 31 -12.24 26.95 3.10
C MET A 31 -13.72 27.26 2.92
N MET A 32 -14.16 28.36 3.54
CA MET A 32 -15.50 28.91 3.31
C MET A 32 -15.50 29.60 1.94
N VAL A 33 -16.48 29.28 1.11
CA VAL A 33 -16.64 29.80 -0.25
C VAL A 33 -18.03 30.36 -0.44
N GLY A 34 -18.09 31.60 -0.93
CA GLY A 34 -19.33 32.32 -1.19
C GLY A 34 -19.90 33.08 0.03
N ASN A 35 -20.69 34.11 -0.26
CA ASN A 35 -21.30 34.98 0.76
C ASN A 35 -22.45 34.31 1.54
N GLN A 36 -22.83 33.08 1.17
CA GLN A 36 -23.96 32.32 1.70
C GLN A 36 -23.53 31.17 2.65
N GLY A 37 -22.23 31.03 2.91
CA GLY A 37 -21.72 30.03 3.86
C GLY A 37 -21.38 28.66 3.27
N GLY A 38 -21.15 28.58 1.95
CA GLY A 38 -20.69 27.35 1.31
C GLY A 38 -19.30 26.91 1.81
N GLU A 39 -18.99 25.63 1.68
CA GLU A 39 -17.73 25.04 2.15
C GLU A 39 -17.06 24.26 1.01
N MET A 40 -15.76 24.47 0.81
CA MET A 40 -14.91 23.68 -0.08
C MET A 40 -13.78 23.04 0.71
N GLU A 41 -13.58 21.74 0.52
CA GLU A 41 -12.52 20.96 1.14
C GLU A 41 -11.64 20.33 0.05
N LEU A 42 -10.35 20.62 0.08
CA LEU A 42 -9.32 19.93 -0.70
C LEU A 42 -8.67 18.89 0.20
N PHE A 43 -8.41 17.69 -0.32
CA PHE A 43 -7.73 16.66 0.43
C PHE A 43 -6.77 15.87 -0.45
N GLY A 44 -5.75 15.30 0.17
CA GLY A 44 -4.82 14.41 -0.49
C GLY A 44 -4.17 13.44 0.48
N THR A 45 -3.75 12.31 -0.06
CA THR A 45 -3.09 11.22 0.65
C THR A 45 -1.87 10.76 -0.15
N VAL A 46 -0.78 10.49 0.56
CA VAL A 46 0.36 9.76 0.03
C VAL A 46 0.43 8.44 0.80
N ASN A 47 0.20 7.34 0.10
CA ASN A 47 0.40 6.00 0.62
C ASN A 47 1.84 5.56 0.36
N ASN A 48 2.44 4.83 1.29
CA ASN A 48 3.85 4.44 1.24
C ASN A 48 4.77 5.66 1.00
N LEU A 49 4.75 6.60 1.95
CA LEU A 49 5.46 7.88 1.87
C LEU A 49 6.96 7.72 1.56
N PHE A 50 7.57 6.66 2.08
CA PHE A 50 9.00 6.37 1.93
C PHE A 50 9.32 5.46 0.74
N ASP A 51 8.30 4.95 0.03
CA ASP A 51 8.45 4.08 -1.15
C ASP A 51 9.22 2.80 -0.84
N ASN A 52 8.86 2.20 0.30
CA ASN A 52 9.43 0.93 0.73
C ASN A 52 8.93 -0.18 -0.19
N GLU A 53 9.87 -0.95 -0.71
CA GLU A 53 9.59 -2.11 -1.55
C GLU A 53 9.34 -3.33 -0.67
N PRO A 54 8.30 -4.13 -0.98
CA PRO A 54 7.98 -5.29 -0.17
C PRO A 54 9.07 -6.38 -0.32
N PRO A 55 9.31 -7.19 0.73
CA PRO A 55 10.24 -8.30 0.67
C PRO A 55 9.90 -9.28 -0.46
N ILE A 56 10.95 -9.82 -1.10
CA ILE A 56 10.78 -10.83 -2.15
C ILE A 56 10.45 -12.16 -1.50
N VAL A 57 9.26 -12.68 -1.78
CA VAL A 57 8.81 -13.99 -1.32
C VAL A 57 8.68 -14.94 -2.53
N PRO A 58 9.38 -16.09 -2.55
CA PRO A 58 9.31 -17.03 -3.65
C PRO A 58 7.92 -17.65 -3.74
N GLY A 59 7.25 -17.43 -4.87
CA GLY A 59 5.98 -18.07 -5.19
C GLY A 59 6.14 -19.55 -5.56
N THR A 60 5.04 -20.30 -5.52
CA THR A 60 4.99 -21.70 -5.95
C THR A 60 5.04 -21.88 -7.47
N THR A 61 4.65 -20.84 -8.23
CA THR A 61 4.59 -20.87 -9.69
C THR A 61 5.24 -19.63 -10.28
N PRO A 62 6.45 -19.74 -10.87
CA PRO A 62 7.14 -18.62 -11.50
C PRO A 62 6.27 -17.94 -12.57
N GLY A 63 6.11 -16.62 -12.48
CA GLY A 63 5.34 -15.81 -13.44
C GLY A 63 3.81 -15.85 -13.29
N ALA A 64 3.27 -16.68 -12.39
CA ALA A 64 1.83 -16.72 -12.11
C ALA A 64 1.42 -15.93 -10.85
N THR A 65 2.38 -15.61 -9.98
CA THR A 65 2.15 -14.85 -8.74
C THR A 65 3.15 -13.72 -8.64
N TYR A 66 2.75 -12.60 -8.02
CA TYR A 66 3.68 -11.53 -7.66
C TYR A 66 4.80 -12.09 -6.78
N PRO A 67 6.05 -11.60 -6.92
CA PRO A 67 7.19 -12.06 -6.15
C PRO A 67 7.18 -11.52 -4.70
N THR A 68 6.00 -11.38 -4.10
CA THR A 68 5.76 -10.95 -2.72
C THR A 68 4.39 -11.42 -2.24
N MET A 69 4.12 -11.35 -0.94
CA MET A 69 2.82 -11.69 -0.35
C MET A 69 1.87 -10.48 -0.37
N ILE A 70 1.08 -10.35 -1.43
CA ILE A 70 0.13 -9.23 -1.63
C ILE A 70 -1.01 -9.13 -0.60
N GLY A 71 -1.20 -10.16 0.23
CA GLY A 71 -2.15 -10.13 1.35
C GLY A 71 -1.56 -9.58 2.65
N VAL A 72 -0.23 -9.39 2.70
CA VAL A 72 0.52 -8.94 3.89
C VAL A 72 1.23 -7.62 3.63
N TYR A 73 1.82 -7.44 2.45
CA TYR A 73 2.61 -6.27 2.08
C TYR A 73 1.89 -5.36 1.09
N ASP A 74 2.24 -4.06 1.12
CA ASP A 74 1.88 -3.12 0.05
C ASP A 74 2.80 -3.35 -1.16
N TYR A 75 2.22 -3.87 -2.25
CA TYR A 75 2.92 -4.17 -3.50
C TYR A 75 2.77 -3.08 -4.56
N ILE A 76 1.97 -2.04 -4.31
CA ILE A 76 1.68 -0.97 -5.27
C ILE A 76 2.82 0.06 -5.28
N GLY A 77 3.53 0.21 -4.16
CA GLY A 77 4.56 1.25 -3.98
C GLY A 77 3.94 2.59 -3.58
N ARG A 78 4.67 3.71 -3.78
CA ARG A 78 4.13 5.03 -3.43
C ARG A 78 2.98 5.47 -4.34
N ALA A 79 1.81 5.69 -3.75
CA ALA A 79 0.61 6.14 -4.45
C ALA A 79 0.11 7.49 -3.94
N PHE A 80 -0.40 8.33 -4.85
CA PHE A 80 -0.93 9.66 -4.54
C PHE A 80 -2.42 9.70 -4.85
N THR A 81 -3.22 10.07 -3.85
CA THR A 81 -4.65 10.35 -4.01
C THR A 81 -4.90 11.83 -3.77
N VAL A 82 -5.67 12.48 -4.64
CA VAL A 82 -6.09 13.88 -4.46
C VAL A 82 -7.58 14.01 -4.76
N GLY A 83 -8.27 14.90 -4.04
CA GLY A 83 -9.70 15.11 -4.22
C GLY A 83 -10.18 16.45 -3.70
N MET A 84 -11.41 16.77 -4.09
CA MET A 84 -12.11 17.97 -3.63
C MET A 84 -13.56 17.63 -3.30
N ARG A 85 -14.11 18.34 -2.31
CA ARG A 85 -15.52 18.29 -1.93
C ARG A 85 -16.07 19.71 -1.84
N TYR A 86 -17.28 19.91 -2.32
CA TYR A 86 -18.02 21.17 -2.22
C TYR A 86 -19.37 20.93 -1.53
N THR A 87 -19.79 21.84 -0.66
CA THR A 87 -21.10 21.81 0.02
C THR A 87 -21.74 23.19 -0.08
N PHE A 88 -23.04 23.22 -0.43
CA PHE A 88 -23.84 24.43 -0.67
C PHE A 88 -24.63 24.84 0.56
#